data_AF-A0A948DL52-F1
#
_entry.id   AF-A0A948DL52-F1
#
_cell.length_a   1.000
_cell.length_b   1.000
_cell.length_c   1.000
_cell.angle_alpha   90.00
_cell.angle_beta   90.00
_cell.angle_gamma   90.00
#
_symmetry.space_group_name_H-M   'P 1'
#
loop_
_entity.id
_entity.type
_entity.pdbx_description
1 polymer ?
#
loop_
_entity_poly.entity_id
_entity_poly.type
_entity_poly.pdbx_seq_one_letter_code
_entity_poly.pdbx_strand_id
1 'polypeptide(L)'
;MIISLINMEFWIQVIKVATALFIITDSLGNLPFYIGMTEDRSDEERSRITMTAIITGLLMMAFFVFAGSLVLDLFDLTIDDLRIAGGVLLLVISVEVLMRGRVVAGHREDIGAVPLGTPLLVGPGAITTVLVMTKLYQLPAVVLGVLICFALIWLVFHFAGIIFKVLGRNGSRIVTKIAAILIAAIAVRFIRVGIQSFLRII
;
A
#
# COMPACT_ATOMS: atom_id res chain seq x y z
N MET A 1 20.32 -26.11 22.41
CA MET A 1 21.14 -25.27 21.50
C MET A 1 20.57 -25.19 20.09
N ILE A 2 20.17 -26.30 19.46
CA ILE A 2 19.57 -26.27 18.09
C ILE A 2 18.16 -25.65 18.08
N ILE A 3 17.29 -25.98 19.05
CA ILE A 3 15.94 -25.41 19.17
C ILE A 3 15.98 -23.89 19.40
N SER A 4 16.95 -23.38 20.17
CA SER A 4 17.14 -21.94 20.38
C SER A 4 17.62 -21.22 19.13
N LEU A 5 18.44 -21.87 18.29
CA LEU A 5 18.91 -21.30 17.02
C LEU A 5 17.76 -21.21 16.00
N ILE A 6 16.94 -22.25 15.88
CA ILE A 6 15.76 -22.27 14.99
C ILE A 6 14.76 -21.16 15.37
N ASN A 7 14.51 -20.98 16.68
CA ASN A 7 13.62 -19.92 17.16
C ASN A 7 14.19 -18.53 16.83
N MET A 8 15.50 -18.34 17.00
CA MET A 8 16.15 -17.07 16.68
C MET A 8 16.11 -16.73 15.18
N GLU A 9 16.37 -17.71 14.30
CA GLU A 9 16.27 -17.49 12.86
C GLU A 9 14.84 -17.13 12.42
N PHE A 10 13.84 -17.79 13.01
CA PHE A 10 12.43 -17.46 12.75
C PHE A 10 12.13 -15.98 13.05
N TRP A 11 12.49 -15.48 14.24
CA TRP A 11 12.25 -14.08 14.60
C TRP A 11 13.02 -13.10 13.71
N ILE A 12 14.24 -13.45 13.30
CA ILE A 12 15.01 -12.64 12.36
C ILE A 12 14.28 -12.54 11.01
N GLN A 13 13.71 -13.63 10.51
CA GLN A 13 12.92 -13.63 9.27
C GLN A 13 11.68 -12.75 9.41
N VAL A 14 10.94 -12.88 10.51
CA VAL A 14 9.75 -12.06 10.81
C VAL A 14 10.11 -10.57 10.78
N ILE A 15 11.18 -10.17 11.47
CA ILE A 15 11.64 -8.78 11.53
C ILE A 15 12.04 -8.29 10.13
N LYS A 16 12.80 -9.08 9.37
CA LYS A 16 13.20 -8.72 8.00
C LYS A 16 12.00 -8.48 7.09
N VAL A 17 11.00 -9.36 7.14
CA VAL A 17 9.77 -9.20 6.35
C VAL A 17 9.00 -7.97 6.77
N ALA A 18 8.76 -7.80 8.08
CA ALA A 18 8.01 -6.67 8.61
C ALA A 18 8.67 -5.32 8.25
N THR A 19 9.98 -5.20 8.46
CA THR A 19 10.73 -3.98 8.17
C THR A 19 10.81 -3.71 6.67
N ALA A 20 11.11 -4.72 5.85
CA ALA A 20 11.19 -4.55 4.40
C ALA A 20 9.85 -4.10 3.81
N LEU A 21 8.75 -4.74 4.22
CA LEU A 21 7.42 -4.35 3.78
C LEU A 21 7.07 -2.95 4.28
N PHE A 22 7.27 -2.63 5.56
CA PHE A 22 6.94 -1.32 6.10
C PHE A 22 7.66 -0.17 5.39
N ILE A 23 8.92 -0.37 5.01
CA ILE A 23 9.70 0.58 4.22
C ILE A 23 9.14 0.68 2.80
N ILE A 24 8.81 -0.44 2.17
CA ILE A 24 8.35 -0.48 0.76
C ILE A 24 6.92 0.04 0.60
N THR A 25 6.05 -0.19 1.58
CA THR A 25 4.69 0.37 1.60
C THR A 25 4.69 1.88 1.87
N ASP A 26 5.84 2.46 2.24
CA ASP A 26 6.04 3.89 2.50
C ASP A 26 4.92 4.52 3.33
N SER A 27 4.56 3.87 4.43
CA SER A 27 3.36 4.19 5.21
C SER A 27 3.40 5.62 5.78
N LEU A 28 4.61 6.10 6.10
CA LEU A 28 4.86 7.47 6.55
C LEU A 28 4.77 8.46 5.39
N GLY A 29 5.40 8.16 4.25
CA GLY A 29 5.26 8.97 3.04
C GLY A 29 3.83 9.01 2.55
N ASN A 30 3.03 7.98 2.84
CA ASN A 30 1.62 7.87 2.49
C ASN A 30 0.66 8.70 3.37
N LEU A 31 1.15 9.35 4.44
CA LEU A 31 0.34 10.16 5.36
C LEU A 31 -0.36 11.36 4.72
N PRO A 32 0.30 12.22 3.92
CA PRO A 32 -0.35 13.32 3.20
C PRO A 32 -1.54 12.87 2.36
N PHE A 33 -1.44 11.70 1.75
CA PHE A 33 -2.49 11.13 0.90
C PHE A 33 -3.67 10.65 1.72
N TYR A 34 -3.39 9.90 2.79
CA TYR A 34 -4.42 9.49 3.72
C TYR A 34 -5.16 10.70 4.33
N ILE A 35 -4.42 11.74 4.74
CA ILE A 35 -5.00 12.98 5.27
C ILE A 35 -5.89 13.63 4.22
N GLY A 36 -5.40 13.78 2.98
CA GLY A 36 -6.18 14.45 1.95
C GLY A 36 -7.42 13.67 1.49
N MET A 37 -7.36 12.35 1.52
CA MET A 37 -8.51 11.50 1.22
C MET A 37 -9.55 11.46 2.34
N THR A 38 -9.16 11.82 3.56
CA THR A 38 -10.01 11.79 4.75
C THR A 38 -10.29 13.18 5.34
N GLU A 39 -10.01 14.26 4.60
CA GLU A 39 -10.07 15.62 5.17
C GLU A 39 -11.48 16.08 5.53
N ASP A 40 -12.48 15.68 4.75
CA ASP A 40 -13.89 16.05 4.94
C ASP A 40 -14.68 14.98 5.72
N ARG A 41 -13.98 14.08 6.45
CA ARG A 41 -14.58 12.93 7.15
C ARG A 41 -14.59 13.12 8.66
N SER A 42 -15.62 12.59 9.31
CA SER A 42 -15.64 12.50 10.78
C SER A 42 -14.55 11.57 11.28
N ASP A 43 -14.17 11.69 12.56
CA ASP A 43 -13.18 10.79 13.17
C ASP A 43 -13.62 9.32 13.11
N GLU A 44 -14.93 9.05 13.20
CA GLU A 44 -15.52 7.72 13.05
C GLU A 44 -15.40 7.18 11.62
N GLU A 45 -15.74 8.00 10.61
CA GLU A 45 -15.58 7.64 9.20
C GLU A 45 -14.11 7.40 8.85
N ARG A 46 -13.21 8.23 9.37
CA ARG A 46 -11.77 8.11 9.16
C ARG A 46 -11.21 6.81 9.75
N SER A 47 -11.66 6.43 10.95
CA SER A 47 -11.31 5.13 11.55
C SER A 47 -11.82 3.96 10.70
N ARG A 48 -13.06 4.05 10.19
CA ARG A 48 -13.62 3.04 9.27
C ARG A 48 -12.82 2.93 7.98
N ILE A 49 -12.46 4.05 7.34
CA ILE A 49 -11.61 4.08 6.14
C ILE A 49 -10.25 3.43 6.41
N THR A 50 -9.65 3.73 7.57
CA THR A 50 -8.39 3.08 7.99
C THR A 50 -8.56 1.57 8.07
N MET A 51 -9.61 1.09 8.75
CA MET A 51 -9.87 -0.33 8.85
C MET A 51 -10.11 -0.99 7.51
N THR A 52 -10.89 -0.36 6.63
CA THR A 52 -11.09 -0.86 5.27
C THR A 52 -9.75 -0.97 4.54
N ALA A 53 -8.87 0.05 4.61
CA ALA A 53 -7.55 -0.01 3.97
C ALA A 53 -6.65 -1.12 4.51
N ILE A 54 -6.63 -1.30 5.83
CA ILE A 54 -5.84 -2.34 6.50
C ILE A 54 -6.37 -3.74 6.15
N ILE A 55 -7.70 -3.94 6.21
CA ILE A 55 -8.32 -5.22 5.90
C ILE A 55 -8.16 -5.56 4.41
N THR A 56 -8.47 -4.62 3.51
CA THR A 56 -8.27 -4.81 2.07
C THR A 56 -6.82 -5.15 1.77
N GLY A 57 -5.87 -4.42 2.35
CA GLY A 57 -4.46 -4.70 2.12
C GLY A 57 -4.00 -6.03 2.72
N LEU A 58 -4.48 -6.42 3.90
CA LEU A 58 -4.20 -7.73 4.49
C LEU A 58 -4.76 -8.87 3.64
N LEU A 59 -6.00 -8.75 3.17
CA LEU A 59 -6.62 -9.75 2.29
C LEU A 59 -5.84 -9.87 0.98
N MET A 60 -5.43 -8.74 0.39
CA MET A 60 -4.65 -8.75 -0.84
C MET A 60 -3.25 -9.33 -0.64
N MET A 61 -2.58 -9.01 0.47
CA MET A 61 -1.27 -9.58 0.79
C MET A 61 -1.38 -11.07 1.10
N ALA A 62 -2.40 -11.50 1.85
CA ALA A 62 -2.67 -12.91 2.07
C ALA A 62 -2.87 -13.63 0.73
N PHE A 63 -3.68 -13.05 -0.16
CA PHE A 63 -3.86 -13.58 -1.51
C PHE A 63 -2.53 -13.76 -2.24
N PHE A 64 -1.65 -12.75 -2.27
CA PHE A 64 -0.35 -12.88 -2.96
C PHE A 64 0.63 -13.83 -2.24
N VAL A 65 0.57 -13.92 -0.91
CA VAL A 65 1.37 -14.88 -0.13
C VAL A 65 1.04 -16.32 -0.49
N PHE A 66 -0.25 -16.66 -0.66
CA PHE A 66 -0.69 -18.04 -0.89
C PHE A 66 -0.91 -18.39 -2.36
N ALA A 67 -1.37 -17.44 -3.17
CA ALA A 67 -1.81 -17.67 -4.55
C ALA A 67 -1.05 -16.83 -5.58
N GLY A 68 -0.19 -15.91 -5.16
CA GLY A 68 0.33 -14.87 -6.03
C GLY A 68 1.12 -15.38 -7.23
N SER A 69 2.00 -16.37 -7.06
CA SER A 69 2.73 -16.95 -8.20
C SER A 69 1.79 -17.68 -9.15
N LEU A 70 0.87 -18.48 -8.61
CA LEU A 70 -0.09 -19.26 -9.40
C LEU A 70 -0.99 -18.36 -10.26
N VAL A 71 -1.45 -17.24 -9.69
CA VAL A 71 -2.34 -16.30 -10.38
C VAL A 71 -1.59 -15.58 -11.51
N LEU A 72 -0.36 -15.14 -11.26
CA LEU A 72 0.47 -14.54 -12.29
C LEU A 72 0.70 -15.54 -13.44
N ASP A 73 1.04 -16.79 -13.13
CA ASP A 73 1.27 -17.83 -14.14
C ASP A 73 -0.01 -18.21 -14.89
N LEU A 74 -1.18 -18.27 -14.21
CA LEU A 74 -2.46 -18.67 -14.82
C LEU A 74 -2.96 -17.67 -15.87
N PHE A 75 -2.75 -16.38 -15.63
CA PHE A 75 -3.19 -15.32 -16.53
C PHE A 75 -2.06 -14.80 -17.44
N ASP A 76 -0.88 -15.44 -17.40
CA ASP A 76 0.34 -15.00 -18.08
C ASP A 76 0.66 -13.52 -17.79
N LEU A 77 0.46 -13.11 -16.54
CA LEU A 77 0.68 -11.77 -16.05
C LEU A 77 2.05 -11.67 -15.39
N THR A 78 2.73 -10.56 -15.64
CA THR A 78 3.96 -10.18 -14.96
C THR A 78 3.68 -9.17 -13.84
N ILE A 79 4.68 -9.01 -12.97
CA ILE A 79 4.69 -7.90 -12.00
C ILE A 79 4.65 -6.53 -12.71
N ASP A 80 5.20 -6.44 -13.92
CA ASP A 80 5.22 -5.19 -14.69
C ASP A 80 3.85 -4.85 -15.27
N ASP A 81 3.02 -5.83 -15.60
CA ASP A 81 1.61 -5.62 -15.96
C ASP A 81 0.82 -5.00 -14.81
N LEU A 82 1.00 -5.54 -13.59
CA LEU A 82 0.39 -4.99 -12.38
C LEU A 82 0.89 -3.58 -12.06
N ARG A 83 2.17 -3.27 -12.36
CA ARG A 83 2.72 -1.90 -12.21
C ARG A 83 2.03 -0.92 -13.14
N ILE A 84 1.90 -1.25 -14.42
CA ILE A 84 1.27 -0.35 -15.39
C ILE A 84 -0.20 -0.16 -15.03
N ALA A 85 -0.95 -1.23 -14.76
CA ALA A 85 -2.36 -1.16 -14.39
C ALA A 85 -2.60 -0.32 -13.12
N GLY A 86 -1.84 -0.59 -12.04
CA GLY A 86 -1.93 0.18 -10.80
C GLY A 86 -1.51 1.65 -11.00
N GLY A 87 -0.50 1.90 -11.84
CA GLY A 87 -0.09 3.24 -12.22
C GLY A 87 -1.19 4.01 -12.95
N VAL A 88 -1.88 3.40 -13.91
CA VAL A 88 -3.01 4.02 -14.62
C VAL A 88 -4.15 4.35 -13.66
N LEU A 89 -4.52 3.42 -12.77
CA LEU A 89 -5.55 3.64 -11.76
C LEU A 89 -5.23 4.83 -10.84
N LEU A 90 -3.99 4.87 -10.31
CA LEU A 90 -3.52 5.98 -9.48
C LEU A 90 -3.52 7.31 -10.24
N LEU A 91 -3.14 7.30 -11.53
CA LEU A 91 -3.15 8.50 -12.35
C LEU A 91 -4.57 9.06 -12.49
N VAL A 92 -5.55 8.21 -12.82
CA VAL A 92 -6.96 8.59 -12.91
C VAL A 92 -7.44 9.22 -11.59
N ILE A 93 -7.13 8.58 -10.45
CA ILE A 93 -7.53 9.08 -9.13
C ILE A 93 -6.87 10.42 -8.82
N SER A 94 -5.57 10.58 -9.11
CA SER A 94 -4.88 11.85 -8.87
C SER A 94 -5.44 13.01 -9.69
N VAL A 95 -5.74 12.78 -10.97
CA VAL A 95 -6.35 13.77 -11.86
C VAL A 95 -7.73 14.15 -11.34
N GLU A 96 -8.51 13.16 -10.91
CA GLU A 96 -9.83 13.41 -10.32
C GLU A 96 -9.74 14.31 -9.08
N VAL A 97 -8.84 14.01 -8.14
CA VAL A 97 -8.63 14.83 -6.94
C VAL A 97 -8.16 16.24 -7.31
N LEU A 98 -7.26 16.40 -8.29
CA LEU A 98 -6.80 17.71 -8.73
C LEU A 98 -7.91 18.55 -9.36
N MET A 99 -8.78 17.94 -10.17
CA MET A 99 -9.87 18.64 -10.86
C MET A 99 -11.05 18.95 -9.93
N ARG A 100 -11.41 18.02 -9.04
CA ARG A 100 -12.63 18.09 -8.22
C ARG A 100 -12.37 18.47 -6.77
N GLY A 101 -11.11 18.51 -6.35
CA GLY A 101 -10.69 18.75 -4.97
C GLY A 101 -10.92 17.55 -4.03
N ARG A 102 -11.41 16.41 -4.54
CA ARG A 102 -11.73 15.21 -3.74
C ARG A 102 -11.77 13.96 -4.63
N VAL A 103 -11.56 12.79 -4.03
CA VAL A 103 -11.76 11.49 -4.70
C VAL A 103 -13.26 11.30 -4.95
N VAL A 104 -13.68 11.06 -6.20
CA VAL A 104 -15.06 10.70 -6.56
C VAL A 104 -15.05 9.33 -7.25
N ALA A 105 -14.31 8.37 -6.68
CA ALA A 105 -14.57 6.97 -6.95
C ALA A 105 -16.00 6.63 -6.49
N GLY A 106 -16.71 5.80 -7.25
CA GLY A 106 -18.16 5.63 -7.26
C GLY A 106 -18.86 5.32 -5.93
N HIS A 107 -18.16 5.07 -4.83
CA HIS A 107 -18.74 5.14 -3.50
C HIS A 107 -17.76 5.82 -2.53
N ARG A 108 -18.27 6.81 -1.80
CA ARG A 108 -17.57 7.47 -0.69
C ARG A 108 -17.05 6.48 0.38
N GLU A 109 -17.49 5.22 0.33
CA GLU A 109 -17.17 4.14 1.26
C GLU A 109 -15.94 3.32 0.81
N ASP A 110 -15.56 3.37 -0.47
CA ASP A 110 -14.52 2.49 -1.03
C ASP A 110 -13.10 3.08 -0.99
N ILE A 111 -12.94 4.33 -0.55
CA ILE A 111 -11.64 5.03 -0.52
C ILE A 111 -10.60 4.24 0.30
N GLY A 112 -11.06 3.53 1.33
CA GLY A 112 -10.22 2.63 2.12
C GLY A 112 -9.71 1.46 1.28
N ALA A 113 -10.54 0.84 0.46
CA ALA A 113 -10.13 -0.28 -0.38
C ALA A 113 -9.29 0.18 -1.58
N VAL A 114 -9.78 1.18 -2.32
CA VAL A 114 -9.13 1.75 -3.51
C VAL A 114 -9.13 3.28 -3.44
N PRO A 115 -7.97 3.96 -3.53
CA PRO A 115 -6.63 3.41 -3.78
C PRO A 115 -5.84 3.05 -2.51
N LEU A 116 -6.34 3.35 -1.30
CA LEU A 116 -5.54 3.29 -0.07
C LEU A 116 -5.03 1.87 0.20
N GLY A 117 -5.92 0.89 0.34
CA GLY A 117 -5.55 -0.52 0.50
C GLY A 117 -4.80 -1.04 -0.72
N THR A 118 -5.37 -0.84 -1.90
CA THR A 118 -4.80 -1.21 -3.20
C THR A 118 -5.01 -0.10 -4.22
N PRO A 119 -3.98 0.38 -4.95
CA PRO A 119 -2.61 -0.14 -5.01
C PRO A 119 -1.60 0.64 -4.13
N LEU A 120 -2.03 1.54 -3.24
CA LEU A 120 -1.09 2.40 -2.50
C LEU A 120 -0.33 1.63 -1.41
N LEU A 121 -1.02 0.93 -0.51
CA LEU A 121 -0.39 0.08 0.49
C LEU A 121 0.09 -1.24 -0.12
N VAL A 122 -0.77 -1.94 -0.87
CA VAL A 122 -0.42 -3.19 -1.55
C VAL A 122 -0.10 -2.92 -3.01
N GLY A 123 0.97 -2.17 -3.21
CA GLY A 123 1.50 -1.88 -4.53
C GLY A 123 2.34 -3.03 -5.10
N PRO A 124 2.75 -2.92 -6.38
CA PRO A 124 3.60 -3.90 -7.04
C PRO A 124 4.94 -4.12 -6.32
N GLY A 125 5.47 -3.11 -5.63
CA GLY A 125 6.65 -3.25 -4.76
C GLY A 125 6.40 -4.22 -3.61
N ALA A 126 5.34 -4.00 -2.84
CA ALA A 126 4.94 -4.86 -1.73
C ALA A 126 4.63 -6.29 -2.20
N ILE A 127 3.94 -6.43 -3.34
CA ILE A 127 3.64 -7.73 -3.98
C ILE A 127 4.94 -8.46 -4.34
N THR A 128 5.86 -7.79 -5.05
CA THR A 128 7.15 -8.38 -5.43
C THR A 128 7.92 -8.83 -4.19
N THR A 129 7.99 -7.97 -3.17
CA THR A 129 8.69 -8.27 -1.93
C THR A 129 8.10 -9.49 -1.26
N VAL A 130 6.78 -9.59 -1.10
CA VAL A 130 6.18 -10.74 -0.42
C VAL A 130 6.36 -12.04 -1.22
N LEU A 131 6.31 -11.98 -2.56
CA LEU A 131 6.59 -13.12 -3.43
C LEU A 131 8.05 -13.60 -3.35
N VAL A 132 9.00 -12.67 -3.19
CA VAL A 132 10.41 -13.02 -2.97
C VAL A 132 10.60 -13.60 -1.56
N MET A 133 10.02 -12.98 -0.54
CA MET A 133 10.17 -13.42 0.85
C MET A 133 9.56 -14.80 1.10
N THR A 134 8.43 -15.13 0.44
CA THR A 134 7.84 -16.49 0.49
C THR A 134 8.72 -17.57 -0.11
N LYS A 135 9.65 -17.22 -1.01
CA LYS A 135 10.65 -18.15 -1.56
C LYS A 135 11.90 -18.26 -0.67
N LEU A 136 12.22 -17.23 0.10
CA LEU A 136 13.45 -17.16 0.91
C LEU A 136 13.26 -17.59 2.36
N TYR A 137 12.07 -17.38 2.93
CA TYR A 137 11.80 -17.54 4.35
C TYR A 137 10.64 -18.50 4.61
N GLN A 138 10.53 -18.93 5.88
CA GLN A 138 9.45 -19.82 6.30
C GLN A 138 8.11 -19.11 6.17
N LEU A 139 7.12 -19.78 5.58
CA LEU A 139 5.78 -19.22 5.35
C LEU A 139 5.15 -18.61 6.62
N PRO A 140 5.22 -19.24 7.81
CA PRO A 140 4.67 -18.62 9.03
C PRO A 140 5.40 -17.34 9.44
N ALA A 141 6.71 -17.24 9.16
CA ALA A 141 7.49 -16.03 9.43
C ALA A 141 7.07 -14.87 8.50
N VAL A 142 6.80 -15.18 7.23
CA VAL A 142 6.31 -14.20 6.25
C VAL A 142 4.91 -13.71 6.63
N VAL A 143 3.99 -14.62 6.95
CA VAL A 143 2.62 -14.27 7.38
C VAL A 143 2.66 -13.39 8.63
N LEU A 144 3.44 -13.77 9.65
CA LEU A 144 3.57 -12.97 10.86
C LEU A 144 4.23 -11.60 10.58
N GLY A 145 5.22 -11.55 9.70
CA GLY A 145 5.85 -10.29 9.28
C GLY A 145 4.89 -9.35 8.56
N VAL A 146 4.02 -9.88 7.68
CA VAL A 146 2.93 -9.12 7.04
C VAL A 146 1.96 -8.57 8.08
N LEU A 147 1.52 -9.39 9.03
CA LEU A 147 0.61 -8.96 10.10
C LEU A 147 1.22 -7.83 10.94
N ILE A 148 2.51 -7.96 11.32
CA ILE A 148 3.23 -6.92 12.07
C ILE A 148 3.34 -5.64 11.23
N CYS A 149 3.69 -5.74 9.94
CA CYS A 149 3.75 -4.59 9.05
C CYS A 149 2.41 -3.83 9.00
N PHE A 150 1.30 -4.55 8.81
CA PHE A 150 -0.04 -3.93 8.77
C PHE A 150 -0.48 -3.37 10.11
N ALA A 151 -0.08 -3.97 11.23
CA ALA A 151 -0.28 -3.38 12.55
C ALA A 151 0.48 -2.04 12.70
N LEU A 152 1.71 -1.94 12.17
CA LEU A 152 2.46 -0.70 12.15
C LEU A 152 1.82 0.35 11.22
N ILE A 153 1.36 -0.04 10.03
CA ILE A 153 0.64 0.86 9.11
C ILE A 153 -0.62 1.40 9.80
N TRP A 154 -1.38 0.53 10.46
CA TRP A 154 -2.56 0.93 11.21
C TRP A 154 -2.22 1.96 12.27
N LEU A 155 -1.15 1.73 13.04
CA LEU A 155 -0.70 2.66 14.07
C LEU A 155 -0.38 4.04 13.49
N VAL A 156 0.33 4.08 12.35
CA VAL A 156 0.66 5.32 11.64
C VAL A 156 -0.61 6.07 11.21
N PHE A 157 -1.58 5.39 10.60
CA PHE A 157 -2.82 6.02 10.15
C PHE A 157 -3.77 6.40 11.29
N HIS A 158 -3.76 5.64 12.38
CA HIS A 158 -4.52 5.95 13.59
C HIS A 158 -4.05 7.28 14.19
N PHE A 159 -2.73 7.50 14.29
CA PHE A 159 -2.16 8.75 14.78
C PHE A 159 -2.18 9.90 13.77
N ALA A 160 -2.50 9.64 12.49
CA ALA A 160 -2.62 10.68 11.48
C ALA A 160 -3.74 11.71 11.81
N GLY A 161 -4.74 11.33 12.60
CA GLY A 161 -5.76 12.26 13.10
C GLY A 161 -5.19 13.39 13.97
N ILE A 162 -4.06 13.16 14.65
CA ILE A 162 -3.34 14.20 15.40
C ILE A 162 -2.75 15.23 14.42
N ILE A 163 -2.15 14.75 13.32
CA ILE A 163 -1.58 15.60 12.27
C ILE A 163 -2.67 16.48 11.66
N PHE A 164 -3.87 15.95 11.45
CA PHE A 164 -5.02 16.70 10.97
C PHE A 164 -5.44 17.84 11.93
N LYS A 165 -5.47 17.57 13.24
CA LYS A 165 -5.78 18.59 14.26
C LYS A 165 -4.77 19.74 14.26
N VAL A 166 -3.51 19.47 13.96
CA VAL A 166 -2.45 20.49 13.85
C VAL A 166 -2.57 21.30 12.55
N LEU A 167 -2.86 20.64 11.42
CA LEU A 167 -2.97 21.28 10.10
C LEU A 167 -4.21 22.19 9.97
N GLY A 168 -5.29 21.85 10.65
CA GLY A 168 -6.59 22.50 10.48
C GLY A 168 -7.16 22.34 9.05
N ARG A 169 -8.29 22.98 8.79
CA ARG A 169 -9.04 22.78 7.53
C ARG A 169 -8.32 23.33 6.30
N ASN A 170 -7.64 24.47 6.44
CA ASN A 170 -6.92 25.10 5.33
C ASN A 170 -5.60 24.37 5.01
N GLY A 171 -4.86 23.94 6.04
CA GLY A 171 -3.64 23.15 5.84
C GLY A 171 -3.93 21.80 5.21
N SER A 172 -5.01 21.14 5.63
CA SER A 172 -5.44 19.85 5.06
C SER A 172 -5.72 19.96 3.56
N ARG A 173 -6.42 21.00 3.11
CA ARG A 173 -6.67 21.21 1.66
C ARG A 173 -5.40 21.37 0.83
N ILE A 174 -4.39 22.04 1.37
CA ILE A 174 -3.09 22.19 0.69
C ILE A 174 -2.41 20.83 0.62
N VAL A 175 -2.40 20.08 1.73
CA VAL A 175 -1.86 18.72 1.81
C VAL A 175 -2.56 17.79 0.83
N THR A 176 -3.88 17.88 0.67
CA THR A 176 -4.66 17.13 -0.31
C THR A 176 -4.20 17.38 -1.74
N LYS A 177 -3.96 18.64 -2.11
CA LYS A 177 -3.45 18.98 -3.45
C LYS A 177 -2.03 18.46 -3.67
N ILE A 178 -1.16 18.61 -2.68
CA ILE A 178 0.22 18.10 -2.74
C ILE A 178 0.21 16.58 -2.87
N ALA A 179 -0.60 15.89 -2.08
CA ALA A 179 -0.79 14.45 -2.15
C ALA A 179 -1.29 14.00 -3.53
N ALA A 180 -2.25 14.69 -4.13
CA ALA A 180 -2.71 14.36 -5.48
C ALA A 180 -1.57 14.45 -6.51
N ILE A 181 -0.74 15.49 -6.44
CA ILE A 181 0.45 15.65 -7.30
C ILE A 181 1.44 14.49 -7.06
N LEU A 182 1.65 14.10 -5.81
CA LEU A 182 2.54 12.99 -5.47
C LEU A 182 2.00 11.63 -5.97
N ILE A 183 0.68 11.39 -5.94
CA ILE A 183 0.07 10.15 -6.46
C ILE A 183 0.30 10.12 -7.97
N ALA A 184 0.09 11.24 -8.65
CA ALA A 184 0.35 11.36 -10.08
C ALA A 184 1.83 11.04 -10.40
N ALA A 185 2.77 11.51 -9.58
CA ALA A 185 4.19 11.20 -9.75
C ALA A 185 4.49 9.70 -9.53
N ILE A 186 3.91 9.08 -8.51
CA ILE A 186 4.04 7.63 -8.25
C ILE A 186 3.43 6.83 -9.39
N ALA A 187 2.26 7.22 -9.88
CA ALA A 187 1.58 6.63 -11.02
C ALA A 187 2.46 6.64 -12.27
N VAL A 188 3.00 7.82 -12.61
CA VAL A 188 3.94 7.97 -13.74
C VAL A 188 5.19 7.10 -13.54
N ARG A 189 5.72 7.02 -12.32
CA ARG A 189 6.85 6.12 -12.01
C ARG A 189 6.49 4.66 -12.26
N PHE A 190 5.32 4.20 -11.80
CA PHE A 190 4.89 2.80 -11.99
C PHE A 190 4.75 2.47 -13.47
N ILE A 191 4.11 3.33 -14.24
CA ILE A 191 3.97 3.19 -15.70
C ILE A 191 5.36 3.17 -16.36
N ARG A 192 6.22 4.15 -16.02
CA ARG A 192 7.58 4.25 -16.58
C ARG A 192 8.42 3.01 -16.28
N VAL A 193 8.42 2.53 -15.04
CA VAL A 193 9.21 1.35 -14.64
C VAL A 193 8.68 0.09 -15.32
N GLY A 194 7.36 -0.08 -15.41
CA GLY A 194 6.76 -1.19 -16.16
C GLY A 194 7.17 -1.19 -17.63
N ILE A 195 7.00 -0.05 -18.32
CA ILE A 195 7.40 0.09 -19.74
C ILE A 195 8.90 -0.13 -19.95
N GLN A 196 9.75 0.43 -19.08
CA GLN A 196 11.20 0.25 -19.17
C GLN A 196 11.62 -1.22 -18.97
N SER A 197 10.90 -1.97 -18.14
CA SER A 197 11.14 -3.40 -17.95
C SER A 197 10.90 -4.17 -19.26
N PHE A 198 9.78 -3.91 -19.94
CA PHE A 198 9.50 -4.50 -21.26
C PHE A 198 10.55 -4.17 -22.31
N LEU A 199 10.99 -2.91 -22.37
CA LEU A 199 12.00 -2.48 -23.35
C LEU A 199 13.42 -3.02 -23.09
N ARG A 200 13.71 -3.52 -21.88
CA ARG A 200 15.00 -4.18 -21.57
C ARG A 200 14.97 -5.68 -21.84
N ILE A 201 13.79 -6.26 -22.02
CA ILE A 201 13.59 -7.69 -22.28
C ILE A 201 13.63 -7.99 -23.79
N ILE A 202 13.38 -6.97 -24.64
CA ILE A 202 13.55 -7.01 -26.10
C ILE A 202 14.98 -6.59 -26.46
#